data_AF-A0A5C8PTA9-F1
#
_entry.id   AF-A0A5C8PTA9-F1
#
_cell.length_a   1.000
_cell.length_b   1.000
_cell.length_c   1.000
_cell.angle_alpha   90.00
_cell.angle_beta   90.00
_cell.angle_gamma   90.00
#
_symmetry.space_group_name_H-M   'P 1'
#
loop_
_entity.id
_entity.type
_entity.pdbx_description
1 polymer ?
#
loop_
_entity_poly.entity_id
_entity_poly.type
_entity_poly.pdbx_seq_one_letter_code
_entity_poly.pdbx_strand_id
1 'polypeptide(L)'
;MNKRIFYIDADGSPHLVVPAPAARFDDETDDAFLTRISVKDVPKEARAVRTVDVADLPEDLNAGAVFFRAWTITGNQLCVDMVTARSIWREHIREARASLLAALDIEYLRADEQEDSERKAAIAARKQKLRDAPSDPAIENAETIASLREVWPLDGDDS
;
A
#
# COMPACT_ATOMS: atom_id res chain seq x y z
N MET A 1 -6.65 -15.92 -19.07
CA MET A 1 -5.18 -15.87 -18.93
C MET A 1 -4.89 -15.19 -17.61
N ASN A 2 -4.22 -15.89 -16.68
CA ASN A 2 -3.91 -15.38 -15.33
C ASN A 2 -2.43 -15.01 -15.17
N LYS A 3 -1.77 -14.64 -16.28
CA LYS A 3 -0.37 -14.21 -16.27
C LYS A 3 -0.27 -12.70 -16.43
N ARG A 4 0.67 -12.10 -15.71
CA ARG A 4 1.01 -10.67 -15.76
C ARG A 4 2.50 -10.51 -16.04
N ILE A 5 2.91 -9.31 -16.43
CA ILE A 5 4.32 -8.99 -16.66
C ILE A 5 4.75 -8.02 -15.57
N PHE A 6 5.67 -8.46 -14.72
CA PHE A 6 6.28 -7.62 -13.70
C PHE A 6 7.63 -7.11 -14.19
N TYR A 7 7.95 -5.86 -13.90
CA TYR A 7 9.27 -5.29 -14.11
C TYR A 7 9.60 -4.22 -13.07
N ILE A 8 10.88 -3.90 -12.94
CA ILE A 8 11.36 -2.75 -12.16
C ILE A 8 11.88 -1.72 -13.15
N ASP A 9 11.35 -0.50 -13.11
CA ASP A 9 11.77 0.57 -14.01
C ASP A 9 13.17 1.10 -13.64
N ALA A 10 13.75 1.96 -14.48
CA ALA A 10 15.08 2.49 -14.31
C ALA A 10 15.28 3.22 -12.98
N ASP A 11 14.22 3.84 -12.45
CA ASP A 11 14.14 4.55 -11.17
C ASP A 11 14.00 3.61 -9.95
N GLY A 12 13.86 2.30 -10.18
CA GLY A 12 13.68 1.30 -9.13
C GLY A 12 12.22 1.07 -8.74
N SER A 13 11.25 1.73 -9.37
CA SER A 13 9.84 1.52 -9.08
C SER A 13 9.34 0.19 -9.68
N PRO A 14 8.57 -0.62 -8.94
CA PRO A 14 7.94 -1.81 -9.47
C PRO A 14 6.75 -1.45 -10.37
N HIS A 15 6.52 -2.24 -11.41
CA HIS A 15 5.41 -2.09 -12.34
C HIS A 15 4.81 -3.46 -12.68
N LEU A 16 3.51 -3.46 -12.96
CA LEU A 16 2.75 -4.67 -13.28
C LEU A 16 1.85 -4.41 -14.48
N VAL A 17 2.20 -4.99 -15.62
CA VAL A 17 1.37 -4.95 -16.83
C VAL A 17 0.32 -6.04 -16.73
N VAL A 18 -0.94 -5.64 -16.96
CA VAL A 18 -2.10 -6.54 -17.05
C VAL A 18 -2.49 -6.66 -18.52
N PRO A 19 -2.11 -7.75 -19.23
CA PRO A 19 -2.44 -7.90 -20.63
C PRO A 19 -3.95 -8.02 -20.83
N ALA A 20 -4.53 -7.17 -21.69
CA ALA A 20 -5.94 -7.22 -22.02
C ALA A 20 -6.24 -8.47 -22.88
N PRO A 21 -7.13 -9.39 -22.47
CA PRO A 21 -7.40 -10.62 -23.23
C PRO A 21 -7.88 -10.36 -24.66
N ALA A 22 -8.63 -9.27 -24.88
CA ALA A 22 -9.12 -8.86 -26.20
C ALA A 22 -8.02 -8.41 -27.17
N ALA A 23 -6.79 -8.16 -26.70
CA ALA A 23 -5.66 -7.78 -27.54
C ALA A 23 -4.92 -8.99 -28.14
N ARG A 24 -5.33 -10.22 -27.79
CA ARG A 24 -4.76 -11.47 -28.29
C ARG A 24 -5.28 -11.78 -29.70
N PHE A 25 -4.41 -12.25 -30.58
CA PHE A 25 -4.84 -12.74 -31.90
C PHE A 25 -5.34 -14.19 -31.81
N ASP A 26 -6.29 -14.55 -32.67
CA ASP A 26 -7.04 -15.83 -32.59
C ASP A 26 -6.13 -17.08 -32.54
N ASP A 27 -5.02 -17.07 -33.29
CA ASP A 27 -4.07 -18.20 -33.37
C ASP A 27 -2.76 -17.98 -32.56
N GLU A 28 -2.70 -16.94 -31.72
CA GLU A 28 -1.50 -16.63 -30.94
C GLU A 28 -1.44 -17.46 -29.66
N THR A 29 -0.29 -18.09 -29.37
CA THR A 29 -0.06 -18.78 -28.10
C THR A 29 0.03 -17.79 -26.93
N ASP A 30 -0.23 -18.22 -25.69
CA ASP A 30 -0.10 -17.36 -24.51
C ASP A 30 1.31 -16.74 -24.40
N ASP A 31 2.35 -17.52 -24.68
CA ASP A 31 3.74 -17.06 -24.59
C ASP A 31 4.08 -16.07 -25.72
N ALA A 32 3.58 -16.28 -26.94
CA ALA A 32 3.74 -15.33 -28.04
C ALA A 32 3.02 -14.00 -27.72
N PHE A 33 1.80 -14.09 -27.19
CA PHE A 33 1.03 -12.93 -26.77
C PHE A 33 1.75 -12.12 -25.69
N LEU A 34 2.22 -12.79 -24.62
CA LEU A 34 2.94 -12.14 -23.53
C LEU A 34 4.28 -11.54 -23.99
N THR A 35 4.98 -12.21 -24.91
CA THR A 35 6.22 -11.69 -25.49
C THR A 35 5.97 -10.40 -26.27
N ARG A 36 4.93 -10.36 -27.10
CA ARG A 36 4.55 -9.17 -27.87
C ARG A 36 4.15 -8.01 -26.96
N ILE A 37 3.35 -8.28 -25.93
CA ILE A 37 2.96 -7.27 -24.94
C ILE A 37 4.18 -6.77 -24.17
N SER A 38 5.08 -7.66 -23.76
CA SER A 38 6.34 -7.29 -23.10
C SER A 38 7.16 -6.30 -23.94
N VAL A 39 7.37 -6.61 -25.23
CA VAL A 39 8.13 -5.74 -26.14
C VAL A 39 7.48 -4.37 -26.34
N LYS A 40 6.15 -4.31 -26.31
CA LYS A 40 5.39 -3.07 -26.54
C LYS A 40 5.33 -2.19 -25.30
N ASP A 41 5.03 -2.78 -24.15
CA ASP A 41 4.59 -2.06 -22.95
C ASP A 41 5.67 -2.02 -21.84
N VAL A 42 6.75 -2.80 -21.94
CA VAL A 42 7.88 -2.76 -20.99
C VAL A 42 8.98 -1.82 -21.51
N PRO A 43 9.42 -0.83 -20.71
CA PRO A 43 10.53 0.03 -21.07
C PRO A 43 11.82 -0.75 -21.34
N LYS A 44 12.64 -0.30 -22.30
CA LYS A 44 13.90 -0.99 -22.68
C LYS A 44 14.91 -1.05 -21.53
N GLU A 45 14.92 -0.03 -20.67
CA GLU A 45 15.82 0.07 -19.52
C GLU A 45 15.28 -0.66 -18.28
N ALA A 46 14.09 -1.26 -18.39
CA ALA A 46 13.49 -2.00 -17.29
C ALA A 46 14.34 -3.22 -16.92
N ARG A 47 14.40 -3.48 -15.63
CA ARG A 47 15.14 -4.59 -15.04
C ARG A 47 14.17 -5.61 -14.50
N ALA A 48 14.69 -6.82 -14.29
CA ALA A 48 13.98 -7.89 -13.61
C ALA A 48 12.62 -8.28 -14.25
N VAL A 49 12.49 -8.01 -15.56
CA VAL A 49 11.30 -8.31 -16.38
C VAL A 49 10.99 -9.80 -16.32
N ARG A 50 9.77 -10.14 -15.94
CA ARG A 50 9.32 -11.53 -15.80
C ARG A 50 7.82 -11.67 -16.02
N THR A 51 7.44 -12.83 -16.54
CA THR A 51 6.05 -13.26 -16.53
C THR A 51 5.76 -13.94 -15.19
N VAL A 52 4.69 -13.53 -14.51
CA VAL A 52 4.26 -14.05 -13.21
C VAL A 52 2.82 -14.52 -13.29
N ASP A 53 2.49 -15.61 -12.62
CA ASP A 53 1.09 -15.97 -12.39
C ASP A 53 0.48 -15.03 -11.35
N VAL A 54 -0.81 -14.72 -11.47
CA VAL A 54 -1.55 -13.95 -10.49
C VAL A 54 -1.53 -14.63 -9.11
N ALA A 55 -1.51 -15.96 -9.07
CA ALA A 55 -1.44 -16.71 -7.82
C ALA A 55 -0.11 -16.53 -7.06
N ASP A 56 0.96 -16.13 -7.75
CA ASP A 56 2.30 -15.92 -7.18
C ASP A 56 2.53 -14.45 -6.77
N LEU A 57 1.54 -13.58 -6.97
CA LEU A 57 1.66 -12.17 -6.59
C LEU A 57 1.48 -11.98 -5.09
N PRO A 58 2.14 -10.97 -4.49
CA PRO A 58 1.87 -10.59 -3.11
C PRO A 58 0.39 -10.30 -2.87
N GLU A 59 -0.11 -10.75 -1.71
CA GLU A 59 -1.50 -10.60 -1.28
C GLU A 59 -1.98 -9.14 -1.26
N ASP A 60 -1.04 -8.19 -1.14
CA ASP A 60 -1.28 -6.74 -1.15
C ASP A 60 -2.19 -6.28 -2.32
N LEU A 61 -2.07 -6.92 -3.50
CA LEU A 61 -2.87 -6.60 -4.68
C LEU A 61 -4.39 -6.66 -4.42
N ASN A 62 -4.85 -7.68 -3.69
CA ASN A 62 -6.29 -7.88 -3.46
C ASN A 62 -6.85 -6.91 -2.41
N ALA A 63 -5.99 -6.16 -1.74
CA ALA A 63 -6.33 -5.30 -0.63
C ALA A 63 -5.82 -3.87 -0.85
N GLY A 64 -5.99 -3.38 -2.07
CA GLY A 64 -5.77 -1.97 -2.43
C GLY A 64 -4.37 -1.65 -2.95
N ALA A 65 -3.46 -2.63 -3.01
CA ALA A 65 -2.09 -2.48 -3.53
C ALA A 65 -1.30 -1.34 -2.84
N VAL A 66 -1.56 -1.11 -1.55
CA VAL A 66 -0.92 -0.05 -0.75
C VAL A 66 0.59 -0.24 -0.72
N PHE A 67 1.05 -1.49 -0.65
CA PHE A 67 2.47 -1.83 -0.56
C PHE A 67 3.10 -2.12 -1.92
N PHE A 68 2.44 -1.80 -3.04
CA PHE A 68 2.95 -2.09 -4.38
C PHE A 68 4.36 -1.54 -4.59
N ARG A 69 4.64 -0.33 -4.08
CA ARG A 69 5.96 0.30 -4.15
C ARG A 69 7.05 -0.41 -3.33
N ALA A 70 6.69 -1.32 -2.43
CA ALA A 70 7.61 -2.16 -1.69
C ALA A 70 7.82 -3.54 -2.34
N TRP A 71 7.18 -3.82 -3.47
CA TRP A 71 7.37 -5.10 -4.15
C TRP A 71 8.78 -5.19 -4.72
N THR A 72 9.43 -6.32 -4.46
CA THR A 72 10.79 -6.60 -4.89
C THR A 72 10.93 -8.06 -5.28
N ILE A 73 12.06 -8.41 -5.86
CA ILE A 73 12.39 -9.78 -6.23
C ILE A 73 13.50 -10.27 -5.31
N THR A 74 13.23 -11.36 -4.61
CA THR A 74 14.23 -12.08 -3.82
C THR A 74 14.47 -13.43 -4.47
N GLY A 75 15.63 -13.58 -5.13
CA GLY A 75 15.93 -14.76 -5.94
C GLY A 75 14.94 -14.90 -7.10
N ASN A 76 14.09 -15.92 -7.03
CA ASN A 76 13.10 -16.22 -8.07
C ASN A 76 11.67 -15.83 -7.71
N GLN A 77 11.41 -15.35 -6.49
CA GLN A 77 10.07 -15.05 -5.99
C GLN A 77 9.83 -13.54 -5.91
N LEU A 78 8.59 -13.12 -6.19
CA LEU A 78 8.12 -11.76 -5.96
C LEU A 78 7.68 -11.65 -4.50
N CYS A 79 8.30 -10.73 -3.76
CA CYS A 79 8.09 -10.56 -2.33
C CYS A 79 7.83 -9.08 -2.00
N VAL A 80 7.44 -8.80 -0.76
CA VAL A 80 7.34 -7.44 -0.23
C VAL A 80 8.57 -7.16 0.63
N ASP A 81 9.29 -6.08 0.34
CA ASP A 81 10.31 -5.57 1.27
C ASP A 81 9.61 -4.93 2.47
N MET A 82 9.67 -5.61 3.62
CA MET A 82 9.02 -5.16 4.83
C MET A 82 9.60 -3.83 5.35
N VAL A 83 10.87 -3.51 5.08
CA VAL A 83 11.44 -2.21 5.47
C VAL A 83 10.74 -1.07 4.72
N THR A 84 10.65 -1.20 3.40
CA THR A 84 9.94 -0.24 2.55
C THR A 84 8.44 -0.23 2.86
N ALA A 85 7.81 -1.38 3.10
CA ALA A 85 6.39 -1.48 3.45
C ALA A 85 6.05 -0.73 4.75
N ARG A 86 6.86 -0.89 5.81
CA ARG A 86 6.71 -0.14 7.06
C ARG A 86 6.82 1.37 6.84
N SER A 87 7.74 1.81 5.98
CA SER A 87 7.88 3.23 5.63
C SER A 87 6.63 3.77 4.94
N ILE A 88 6.11 3.05 3.94
CA ILE A 88 4.86 3.38 3.24
C ILE A 88 3.69 3.43 4.22
N TRP A 89 3.58 2.46 5.12
CA TRP A 89 2.49 2.41 6.08
C TRP A 89 2.47 3.62 7.02
N ARG A 90 3.65 4.06 7.50
CA ARG A 90 3.74 5.27 8.30
C ARG A 90 3.26 6.50 7.55
N GLU A 91 3.56 6.60 6.25
CA GLU A 91 3.06 7.69 5.42
C GLU A 91 1.54 7.63 5.24
N HIS A 92 1.02 6.43 4.97
CA HIS A 92 -0.43 6.21 4.87
C HIS A 92 -1.17 6.61 6.15
N ILE A 93 -0.61 6.30 7.33
CA ILE A 93 -1.13 6.76 8.62
C ILE A 93 -1.09 8.29 8.73
N ARG A 94 0.01 8.93 8.29
CA ARG A 94 0.16 10.41 8.34
C ARG A 94 -0.86 11.11 7.45
N GLU A 95 -1.13 10.57 6.27
CA GLU A 95 -2.15 11.07 5.35
C GLU A 95 -3.53 10.95 5.97
N ALA A 96 -3.87 9.76 6.50
CA ALA A 96 -5.20 9.50 7.05
C ALA A 96 -5.49 10.32 8.31
N ARG A 97 -4.50 10.50 9.21
CA ARG A 97 -4.70 11.28 10.45
C ARG A 97 -4.90 12.78 10.21
N ALA A 98 -4.49 13.32 9.05
CA ALA A 98 -4.55 14.76 8.80
C ALA A 98 -5.98 15.30 8.84
N SER A 99 -6.90 14.62 8.14
CA SER A 99 -8.32 14.98 8.12
C SER A 99 -8.98 14.86 9.50
N LEU A 100 -8.61 13.83 10.26
CA LEU A 100 -9.14 13.57 11.59
C LEU A 100 -8.65 14.56 12.65
N LEU A 101 -7.37 14.93 12.60
CA LEU A 101 -6.84 15.98 13.48
C LEU A 101 -7.58 17.30 13.24
N ALA A 102 -7.87 17.66 11.98
CA ALA A 102 -8.65 18.85 11.66
C ALA A 102 -10.10 18.77 12.18
N ALA A 103 -10.74 17.60 12.08
CA ALA A 103 -12.07 17.39 12.66
C ALA A 103 -12.06 17.54 14.19
N LEU A 104 -11.08 16.94 14.87
CA LEU A 104 -10.91 17.05 16.32
C LEU A 104 -10.53 18.46 16.77
N ASP A 105 -9.85 19.25 15.94
CA ASP A 105 -9.61 20.68 16.22
C ASP A 105 -10.92 21.47 16.29
N ILE A 106 -11.86 21.20 15.38
CA ILE A 106 -13.19 21.83 15.41
C ILE A 106 -13.97 21.40 16.66
N GLU A 107 -13.95 20.11 17.00
CA GLU A 107 -14.62 19.63 18.21
C GLU A 107 -14.02 20.21 19.49
N TYR A 108 -12.70 20.39 19.52
CA TYR A 108 -12.01 20.98 20.66
C TYR A 108 -12.46 22.43 20.88
N LEU A 109 -12.54 23.23 19.80
CA LEU A 109 -13.01 24.61 19.87
C LEU A 109 -14.47 24.69 20.35
N ARG A 110 -15.35 23.82 19.87
CA ARG A 110 -16.74 23.76 20.35
C ARG A 110 -16.85 23.42 21.83
N ALA A 111 -16.00 22.52 22.31
CA ALA A 111 -15.95 22.16 23.72
C ALA A 111 -15.39 23.31 24.59
N ASP A 112 -14.42 24.06 24.05
CA ASP A 112 -13.88 25.28 24.68
C ASP A 112 -14.94 26.37 24.83
N GLU A 113 -15.72 26.64 23.77
CA GLU A 113 -16.84 27.58 23.80
C GLU A 113 -17.94 27.20 24.80
N GLN A 114 -18.04 25.91 25.15
CA GLN A 114 -19.01 25.38 26.12
C GLN A 114 -18.42 25.23 27.53
N GLU A 115 -17.15 25.61 27.74
CA GLU A 115 -16.41 25.39 29.00
C GLU A 115 -16.38 23.92 29.46
N ASP A 116 -16.51 22.97 28.52
CA ASP A 116 -16.55 21.52 28.79
C ASP A 116 -15.13 20.95 28.92
N SER A 117 -14.60 21.03 30.13
CA SER A 117 -13.23 20.59 30.44
C SER A 117 -13.01 19.08 30.28
N GLU A 118 -14.02 18.25 30.55
CA GLU A 118 -13.95 16.79 30.38
C GLU A 118 -13.83 16.42 28.91
N ARG A 119 -14.68 17.01 28.06
CA ARG A 119 -14.65 16.78 26.61
C ARG A 119 -13.35 17.28 25.98
N LYS A 120 -12.83 18.42 26.41
CA LYS A 120 -11.51 18.92 25.97
C LYS A 120 -10.39 17.93 26.29
N ALA A 121 -10.38 17.33 27.49
CA ALA A 121 -9.38 16.34 27.89
C ALA A 121 -9.47 15.08 27.03
N ALA A 122 -10.69 14.58 26.76
CA ALA A 122 -10.92 13.42 25.91
C ALA A 122 -10.42 13.65 24.47
N ILE A 123 -10.77 14.80 23.87
CA ILE A 123 -10.32 15.17 22.52
C ILE A 123 -8.80 15.33 22.45
N ALA A 124 -8.19 15.96 23.47
CA ALA A 124 -6.73 16.09 23.53
C ALA A 124 -6.04 14.72 23.55
N ALA A 125 -6.57 13.75 24.31
CA ALA A 125 -6.05 12.38 24.34
C ALA A 125 -6.18 11.69 22.97
N ARG A 126 -7.34 11.82 22.29
CA ARG A 126 -7.52 11.29 20.91
C ARG A 126 -6.52 11.88 19.93
N LYS A 127 -6.32 13.20 19.95
CA LYS A 127 -5.34 13.88 19.10
C LYS A 127 -3.91 13.40 19.38
N GLN A 128 -3.59 13.12 20.64
CA GLN A 128 -2.28 12.58 21.00
C GLN A 128 -2.08 11.16 20.45
N LYS A 129 -3.08 10.28 20.58
CA LYS A 129 -3.05 8.93 19.97
C LYS A 129 -2.78 8.99 18.46
N LEU A 130 -3.48 9.87 17.73
CA LEU A 130 -3.27 10.05 16.28
C LEU A 130 -1.86 10.59 15.96
N ARG A 131 -1.30 11.44 16.82
CA ARG A 131 0.06 11.96 16.65
C ARG A 131 1.13 10.88 16.84
N ASP A 132 0.91 9.99 17.80
CA ASP A 132 1.85 8.93 18.16
C ASP A 132 1.76 7.71 17.24
N ALA A 133 0.63 7.52 16.55
CA ALA A 133 0.38 6.34 15.72
C ALA A 133 1.47 5.97 14.68
N PRO A 134 2.08 6.89 13.91
CA PRO A 134 3.16 6.51 12.98
C PRO A 134 4.44 6.00 13.66
N SER A 135 4.56 6.21 14.97
CA SER A 135 5.68 5.79 15.80
C SER A 135 5.35 4.55 16.63
N ASP A 136 4.21 3.90 16.39
CA ASP A 136 3.81 2.70 17.11
C ASP A 136 4.88 1.59 16.91
N PRO A 137 5.47 1.04 17.99
CA PRO A 137 6.46 -0.03 17.90
C PRO A 137 5.94 -1.28 17.17
N ALA A 138 4.62 -1.53 17.17
CA ALA A 138 4.01 -2.63 16.44
C ALA A 138 4.26 -2.50 14.92
N ILE A 139 4.39 -1.29 14.39
CA ILE A 139 4.80 -1.07 12.99
C ILE A 139 6.18 -1.68 12.78
N GLU A 140 7.15 -1.37 13.64
CA GLU A 140 8.53 -1.85 13.46
C GLU A 140 8.64 -3.37 13.63
N ASN A 141 7.86 -3.94 14.54
CA ASN A 141 7.84 -5.37 14.80
C ASN A 141 7.02 -6.19 13.78
N ALA A 142 6.32 -5.53 12.85
CA ALA A 142 5.53 -6.24 11.84
C ALA A 142 6.43 -6.96 10.83
N GLU A 143 6.29 -8.28 10.77
CA GLU A 143 7.01 -9.16 9.84
C GLU A 143 6.23 -9.46 8.56
N THR A 144 4.92 -9.17 8.54
CA THR A 144 4.05 -9.41 7.39
C THR A 144 3.19 -8.18 7.10
N ILE A 145 2.70 -8.07 5.85
CA ILE A 145 1.76 -7.01 5.50
C ILE A 145 0.42 -7.13 6.24
N ALA A 146 0.03 -8.36 6.60
CA ALA A 146 -1.19 -8.62 7.37
C ALA A 146 -1.07 -8.03 8.77
N SER A 147 0.00 -8.38 9.51
CA SER A 147 0.26 -7.80 10.84
C SER A 147 0.50 -6.29 10.79
N LEU A 148 1.04 -5.77 9.69
CA LEU A 148 1.23 -4.33 9.53
C LEU A 148 -0.10 -3.58 9.42
N ARG A 149 -1.09 -4.15 8.72
CA ARG A 149 -2.42 -3.56 8.56
C ARG A 149 -3.24 -3.54 9.85
N GLU A 150 -2.98 -4.48 10.77
CA GLU A 150 -3.59 -4.46 12.11
C GLU A 150 -3.17 -3.23 12.91
N VAL A 151 -2.04 -2.61 12.57
CA VAL A 151 -1.57 -1.36 13.21
C VAL A 151 -2.20 -0.16 12.51
N TRP A 152 -3.50 0.01 12.73
CA TRP A 152 -4.27 1.14 12.21
C TRP A 152 -4.92 1.94 13.34
N PRO A 153 -4.62 3.25 13.47
CA PRO A 153 -5.11 4.03 14.59
C PRO A 153 -6.59 4.44 14.49
N LEU A 154 -7.29 4.08 13.40
CA LEU A 154 -8.64 4.59 13.14
C LEU A 154 -9.76 3.60 13.47
N ASP A 155 -9.45 2.31 13.67
CA ASP A 155 -10.48 1.28 13.82
C ASP A 155 -11.16 1.23 15.20
N GLY A 156 -10.92 2.22 16.07
CA GLY A 156 -11.30 2.15 17.49
C GLY A 156 -12.05 3.34 18.08
N ASP A 157 -12.53 4.30 17.29
CA ASP A 157 -13.07 5.57 17.83
C ASP A 157 -14.47 5.97 17.29
N ASP A 158 -15.17 5.07 16.59
CA ASP A 158 -16.52 5.30 16.01
C ASP A 158 -17.69 4.92 16.95
N SER A 159 -17.44 4.78 18.25
CA SER A 159 -18.47 4.48 19.26
C SER A 159 -18.58 5.54 20.34
#